data_AF-A0A8S9HC45-F1
#
_entry.id   AF-A0A8S9HC45-F1
#
_cell.length_a   1.000
_cell.length_b   1.000
_cell.length_c   1.000
_cell.angle_alpha   90.00
_cell.angle_beta   90.00
_cell.angle_gamma   90.00
#
_symmetry.space_group_name_H-M   'P 1'
#
loop_
_entity.id
_entity.type
_entity.pdbx_description
1 polymer ?
#
loop_
_entity_poly.entity_id
_entity_poly.type
_entity_poly.pdbx_seq_one_letter_code
_entity_poly.pdbx_strand_id
1 'polypeptide(L)'
;MELADVVKHFSAKYGKDFVSAAVGLQSDSGVSRLLVDKLSVKAPDGPTKNKILKEIATEHNVTWEPESLVEPDPKETVLMVSNYIFISKK
;
A
#
# COMPACT_ATOMS: atom_id res chain seq x y z
N MET A 1 -0.57 28.94 4.13
CA MET A 1 -0.68 27.46 4.19
C MET A 1 -1.14 27.16 5.60
N GLU A 2 -2.45 27.20 5.81
CA GLU A 2 -3.06 27.26 7.16
C GLU A 2 -2.60 26.13 8.10
N LEU A 3 -2.40 24.91 7.57
CA LEU A 3 -1.95 23.78 8.37
C LEU A 3 -0.53 23.96 8.94
N ALA A 4 0.38 24.58 8.18
CA ALA A 4 1.72 24.90 8.67
C ALA A 4 1.67 25.94 9.79
N ASP A 5 0.72 26.88 9.71
CA ASP A 5 0.55 27.88 10.75
C ASP A 5 -0.01 27.26 12.03
N VAL A 6 -0.91 26.29 11.94
CA VAL A 6 -1.35 25.49 13.11
C VAL A 6 -0.18 24.80 13.82
N VAL A 7 0.78 24.24 13.07
CA VAL A 7 1.99 23.64 13.64
C VAL A 7 2.84 24.67 14.40
N LYS A 8 2.95 25.92 13.90
CA LYS A 8 3.64 27.01 14.60
C LYS A 8 2.94 27.36 15.92
N HIS A 9 1.61 27.45 15.93
CA HIS A 9 0.84 27.72 17.14
C HIS A 9 1.03 26.61 18.19
N PHE A 10 1.03 25.33 17.77
CA PHE A 10 1.31 24.21 18.68
C PHE A 10 2.74 24.24 19.21
N SER A 11 3.73 24.56 18.35
CA SER A 11 5.12 24.71 18.77
C SER A 11 5.30 25.81 19.81
N ALA A 12 4.61 26.94 19.64
CA ALA A 12 4.67 28.07 20.58
C ALA A 12 3.98 27.75 21.92
N LYS A 13 2.91 26.97 21.92
CA LYS A 13 2.12 26.64 23.12
C LYS A 13 2.65 25.46 23.92
N TYR A 14 3.12 24.41 23.24
CA TYR A 14 3.50 23.12 23.86
C TYR A 14 4.99 22.78 23.68
N GLY A 15 5.73 23.61 22.96
CA GLY A 15 7.16 23.41 22.71
C GLY A 15 7.44 22.61 21.44
N LYS A 16 8.72 22.61 21.04
CA LYS A 16 9.19 21.91 19.83
C LYS A 16 9.16 20.39 19.99
N ASP A 17 9.34 19.88 21.20
CA ASP A 17 9.34 18.45 21.47
C ASP A 17 7.96 17.84 21.24
N PHE A 18 6.89 18.55 21.61
CA PHE A 18 5.51 18.14 21.32
C PHE A 18 5.28 17.94 19.81
N VAL A 19 5.67 18.93 19.01
CA VAL A 19 5.52 18.84 17.55
C VAL A 19 6.43 17.78 16.96
N SER A 20 7.66 17.66 17.45
CA SER A 20 8.62 16.65 16.98
C SER A 20 8.15 15.23 17.29
N ALA A 21 7.50 15.01 18.44
CA ALA A 21 6.89 13.74 18.79
C ALA A 21 5.75 13.37 17.84
N ALA A 22 4.87 14.33 17.53
CA ALA A 22 3.77 14.14 16.58
C ALA A 22 4.24 13.89 15.15
N VAL A 23 5.20 14.68 14.66
CA VAL A 23 5.76 14.51 13.30
C VAL A 23 6.56 13.23 13.19
N GLY A 24 7.31 12.87 14.25
CA GLY A 24 8.10 11.64 14.33
C GLY A 24 7.28 10.38 14.62
N LEU A 25 5.96 10.50 14.82
CA LEU A 25 5.06 9.39 15.15
C LEU A 25 5.53 8.58 16.37
N GLN A 26 6.02 9.26 17.41
CA GLN A 26 6.45 8.62 18.65
C GLN A 26 5.29 7.89 19.33
N SER A 27 5.58 6.86 20.12
CA SER A 27 4.56 5.98 20.72
C SER A 27 3.58 6.70 21.63
N ASP A 28 3.98 7.83 22.22
CA ASP A 28 3.20 8.68 23.12
C ASP A 28 2.64 9.94 22.45
N SER A 29 2.83 10.10 21.13
CA SER A 29 2.43 11.31 20.39
C SER A 29 0.91 11.48 20.20
N GLY A 30 0.11 10.46 20.48
CA GLY A 30 -1.35 10.49 20.34
C GLY A 30 -1.85 10.57 18.89
N VAL A 31 -0.97 10.50 17.88
CA VAL A 31 -1.36 10.55 16.47
C VAL A 31 -2.12 9.28 16.10
N SER A 32 -3.30 9.45 15.49
CA SER A 32 -4.15 8.33 15.07
C SER A 32 -3.43 7.44 14.06
N ARG A 33 -3.35 6.14 14.38
CA ARG A 33 -2.75 5.13 13.50
C ARG A 33 -3.43 5.06 12.13
N LEU A 34 -4.75 5.30 12.09
CA LEU A 34 -5.51 5.35 10.84
C LEU A 34 -5.05 6.51 9.94
N LEU A 35 -4.78 7.69 10.51
CA LEU A 35 -4.26 8.82 9.75
C LEU A 35 -2.86 8.55 9.21
N VAL A 36 -2.01 7.93 10.03
CA VAL A 36 -0.67 7.50 9.60
C VAL A 36 -0.77 6.57 8.41
N ASP A 37 -1.60 5.53 8.48
CA ASP A 37 -1.70 4.54 7.42
C ASP A 37 -2.26 5.13 6.12
N LYS A 38 -3.27 6.01 6.20
CA LYS A 38 -3.93 6.62 5.03
C LYS A 38 -3.09 7.71 4.35
N LEU A 39 -2.30 8.45 5.12
CA LEU A 39 -1.43 9.51 4.60
C LEU A 39 -0.01 9.02 4.29
N SER A 40 0.28 7.75 4.57
CA SER A 40 1.57 7.14 4.27
C SER A 40 1.80 7.08 2.76
N VAL A 41 3.04 7.28 2.33
CA VAL A 41 3.47 7.12 0.93
C VAL A 41 3.67 5.64 0.57
N LYS A 42 3.06 4.71 1.32
CA LYS A 42 3.12 3.29 1.04
C LYS A 42 2.39 2.99 -0.26
N ALA A 43 3.05 2.23 -1.13
CA ALA A 43 2.43 1.76 -2.36
C ALA A 43 1.23 0.86 -2.01
N PRO A 44 0.10 0.98 -2.72
CA PRO A 44 -1.01 0.06 -2.57
C PRO A 44 -0.58 -1.36 -2.98
N ASP A 45 -1.16 -2.35 -2.32
CA ASP A 45 -0.96 -3.77 -2.62
C ASP A 45 -1.59 -4.15 -3.97
N GLY A 46 -1.15 -5.29 -4.53
CA GLY A 46 -1.63 -5.80 -5.83
C GLY A 46 -3.16 -5.91 -5.91
N PRO A 47 -3.85 -6.50 -4.92
CA PRO A 47 -5.30 -6.56 -4.88
C PRO A 47 -5.97 -5.18 -4.92
N THR A 48 -5.50 -4.22 -4.11
CA THR A 48 -6.04 -2.86 -4.12
C THR A 48 -5.82 -2.16 -5.46
N LYS A 49 -4.64 -2.33 -6.07
CA LYS A 49 -4.36 -1.80 -7.42
C LYS A 49 -5.36 -2.35 -8.44
N ASN A 50 -5.57 -3.66 -8.46
CA ASN A 50 -6.50 -4.30 -9.40
C ASN A 50 -7.95 -3.84 -9.18
N LYS A 51 -8.35 -3.69 -7.92
CA LYS A 51 -9.67 -3.15 -7.57
C LYS A 51 -9.85 -1.74 -8.12
N ILE A 52 -8.90 -0.85 -7.87
CA ILE A 52 -8.96 0.55 -8.35
C ILE A 52 -8.97 0.58 -9.88
N LEU A 53 -8.12 -0.19 -10.55
CA LEU A 53 -8.08 -0.27 -12.01
C LEU A 53 -9.42 -0.73 -12.59
N LYS A 54 -10.05 -1.73 -11.98
CA LYS A 54 -11.37 -2.22 -12.39
C LYS A 54 -12.47 -1.18 -12.17
N GLU A 55 -12.43 -0.46 -11.04
CA GLU A 55 -13.37 0.64 -10.75
C GLU A 55 -13.26 1.75 -11.81
N ILE A 56 -12.05 2.19 -12.13
CA ILE A 56 -11.78 3.20 -13.17
C ILE A 56 -12.24 2.70 -14.56
N ALA A 57 -11.91 1.46 -14.91
CA ALA A 57 -12.31 0.89 -16.20
C ALA A 57 -13.83 0.82 -16.34
N THR A 58 -14.54 0.43 -15.26
CA THR A 58 -16.01 0.39 -15.23
C THR A 58 -16.60 1.80 -15.39
N GLU A 59 -16.05 2.81 -14.71
CA GLU A 59 -16.48 4.21 -14.84
C GLU A 59 -16.35 4.73 -16.28
N HIS A 60 -15.30 4.29 -16.99
CA HIS A 60 -15.03 4.69 -18.37
C HIS A 60 -15.56 3.72 -19.44
N ASN A 61 -16.38 2.72 -19.07
CA ASN A 61 -16.92 1.70 -19.98
C ASN A 61 -15.84 0.91 -20.75
N VAL A 62 -14.68 0.71 -20.13
CA VAL A 62 -13.58 -0.10 -20.65
C VAL A 62 -13.68 -1.50 -20.05
N THR A 63 -13.65 -2.53 -20.90
CA THR A 63 -13.50 -3.92 -20.43
C THR A 63 -12.04 -4.15 -20.05
N TRP A 64 -11.79 -4.30 -18.75
CA TRP A 64 -10.48 -4.63 -18.19
C TRP A 64 -10.56 -5.96 -17.46
N GLU A 65 -9.81 -6.95 -17.96
CA GLU A 65 -9.53 -8.19 -17.22
C GLU A 65 -8.07 -8.15 -16.76
N PRO A 66 -7.77 -8.36 -15.47
CA PRO A 66 -6.41 -8.46 -15.01
C PRO A 66 -5.78 -9.75 -15.59
N GLU A 67 -5.13 -9.66 -16.74
CA GLU A 67 -4.34 -10.74 -17.31
C GLU A 67 -3.23 -11.10 -16.31
N SER A 68 -3.41 -12.24 -15.62
CA SER A 68 -2.37 -13.05 -14.97
C SER A 68 -1.17 -12.33 -14.32
N LEU A 69 -1.38 -11.35 -13.45
CA LEU A 69 -0.38 -11.00 -12.42
C LEU A 69 -0.42 -11.99 -11.23
N VAL A 70 -0.85 -13.22 -11.47
CA VAL A 70 -0.49 -14.34 -10.62
C VAL A 70 0.99 -14.58 -10.94
N GLU A 71 1.91 -14.02 -10.16
CA GLU A 71 3.21 -14.67 -10.04
C GLU A 71 2.89 -16.11 -9.62
N PRO A 72 3.17 -17.12 -10.47
CA PRO A 72 2.83 -18.48 -10.11
C PRO A 72 3.55 -18.81 -8.81
N ASP A 73 2.84 -19.37 -7.83
CA ASP A 73 3.44 -19.85 -6.59
C ASP A 73 4.67 -20.70 -7.00
N PRO A 74 5.87 -20.45 -6.43
CA PRO A 74 7.06 -21.24 -6.75
C PRO A 74 6.80 -22.75 -6.68
N LYS A 75 5.89 -23.19 -5.81
CA LYS A 75 5.48 -24.60 -5.68
C LYS A 75 4.72 -25.12 -6.88
N GLU A 76 3.85 -24.30 -7.49
CA GLU A 76 3.05 -24.69 -8.66
C GLU A 76 3.93 -24.75 -9.92
N THR A 77 4.90 -23.83 -10.04
CA THR A 77 5.90 -23.84 -11.12
C THR A 77 6.78 -25.10 -11.03
N VAL A 78 7.23 -25.48 -9.82
CA VAL A 78 8.05 -26.69 -9.62
C VAL A 78 7.28 -27.96 -9.97
N LEU A 79 5.98 -28.03 -9.63
CA LEU A 79 5.14 -29.19 -9.94
C LEU A 79 4.96 -29.38 -11.46
N MET A 80 4.74 -28.28 -12.18
CA MET A 80 4.61 -28.27 -13.64
C MET A 80 5.90 -28.74 -14.33
N VAL A 81 7.05 -28.23 -13.89
CA VAL A 81 8.35 -28.61 -14.45
C VAL A 81 8.67 -30.09 -14.19
N SER A 82 8.36 -30.58 -12.98
CA SER A 82 8.59 -31.98 -12.61
C SER A 82 7.74 -32.95 -13.43
N ASN A 83 6.46 -32.62 -13.64
CA ASN A 83 5.57 -33.42 -14.49
C ASN A 83 6.02 -33.46 -15.96
N TYR A 84 6.48 -32.33 -16.50
CA TYR A 84 6.96 -32.25 -17.88
C TYR A 84 8.19 -33.14 -18.11
N ILE A 85 9.17 -33.09 -17.20
CA ILE A 85 10.37 -33.93 -17.26
C ILE A 85 10.02 -35.42 -17.17
N PHE A 86 9.05 -35.78 -16.33
CA PHE A 86 8.61 -37.17 -16.18
C PHE A 86 7.94 -37.72 -17.44
N ILE A 87 7.12 -36.91 -18.11
CA ILE A 87 6.42 -37.29 -19.34
C ILE A 87 7.40 -37.44 -20.51
N SER A 88 8.42 -36.58 -20.64
CA SER A 88 9.40 -36.65 -21.74
C SER A 88 10.46 -37.73 -21.59
N LYS A 89 10.50 -38.45 -20.45
CA LYS A 89 11.45 -39.54 -20.17
C LYS A 89 10.86 -40.94 -20.43
N LYS A 90 9.65 -41.03 -20.99
CA LYS A 90 8.94 -42.28 -21.31
C LYS A 90 8.82 -42.45 -22.81
#